data_AF-L2GXB6-F1
#
_entry.id   AF-L2GXB6-F1
#
_cell.length_a   1.000
_cell.length_b   1.000
_cell.length_c   1.000
_cell.angle_alpha   90.00
_cell.angle_beta   90.00
_cell.angle_gamma   90.00
#
_symmetry.space_group_name_H-M   'P 1'
#
loop_
_entity.id
_entity.type
_entity.pdbx_description
1 polymer ?
#
loop_
_entity_poly.entity_id
_entity_poly.type
_entity_poly.pdbx_seq_one_letter_code
_entity_poly.pdbx_strand_id
1 'polypeptide(L)'
;MDEKISGEFFSLLFNLCVKSTSSPHSLGESIGNRLADDFILHTGISRKLSIDELIHTVQNDFFPHYLSYSPKRRTNRLYFKNFDLLTHNKNRKDALDVFAGILNVIGACLCDDVHIKVESDDADDGSLAFYDKKNEKVKFYDLEMPDNGTRT
;
A
#
# COMPACT_ATOMS: atom_id res chain seq x y z
N MET A 1 -27.73 -8.95 -10.32
CA MET A 1 -27.41 -9.39 -8.95
C MET A 1 -25.95 -9.76 -8.99
N ASP A 2 -25.09 -8.97 -8.37
CA ASP A 2 -23.68 -9.33 -8.30
C ASP A 2 -23.53 -10.39 -7.21
N GLU A 3 -23.08 -11.58 -7.58
CA GLU A 3 -22.79 -12.65 -6.62
C GLU A 3 -21.63 -12.20 -5.73
N LYS A 4 -21.93 -11.96 -4.45
CA LYS A 4 -20.91 -11.65 -3.45
C LYS A 4 -20.37 -12.93 -2.84
N ILE A 5 -19.07 -13.13 -2.95
CA ILE A 5 -18.35 -14.19 -2.23
C ILE A 5 -18.32 -13.82 -0.74
N SER A 6 -18.43 -14.80 0.16
CA SER A 6 -18.31 -14.54 1.59
C SER A 6 -16.90 -14.06 1.94
N GLY A 7 -16.80 -13.05 2.82
CA GLY A 7 -15.52 -12.52 3.28
C GLY A 7 -14.65 -13.58 3.96
N GLU A 8 -15.27 -14.57 4.62
CA GLU A 8 -14.58 -15.71 5.24
C GLU A 8 -13.90 -16.62 4.21
N PHE A 9 -14.62 -16.99 3.14
CA PHE A 9 -14.04 -17.82 2.07
C PHE A 9 -12.89 -17.09 1.38
N PHE A 10 -13.10 -15.80 1.05
CA PHE A 10 -12.03 -14.99 0.48
C PHE A 10 -10.82 -14.88 1.41
N SER A 11 -11.03 -14.68 2.72
CA SER A 11 -9.95 -14.60 3.70
C SER A 11 -9.15 -15.90 3.78
N LEU A 12 -9.80 -17.06 3.72
CA LEU A 12 -9.13 -18.35 3.69
C LEU A 12 -8.29 -18.52 2.42
N LEU A 13 -8.87 -18.21 1.26
CA LEU A 13 -8.19 -18.30 -0.03
C LEU A 13 -6.99 -17.33 -0.08
N PHE A 14 -7.20 -16.08 0.31
CA PHE A 14 -6.17 -15.05 0.36
C PHE A 14 -5.02 -15.48 1.26
N ASN A 15 -5.31 -15.97 2.45
CA ASN A 15 -4.29 -16.45 3.39
C ASN A 15 -3.51 -17.66 2.83
N LEU A 16 -4.16 -18.55 2.08
CA LEU A 16 -3.48 -19.67 1.42
C LEU A 16 -2.54 -19.17 0.31
N CYS A 17 -2.99 -18.21 -0.51
CA CYS A 17 -2.16 -17.60 -1.55
C CYS A 17 -0.94 -16.89 -0.96
N VAL A 18 -1.13 -16.08 0.09
CA VAL A 18 -0.05 -15.38 0.80
C VAL A 18 0.97 -16.37 1.36
N LYS A 19 0.53 -17.49 1.94
CA LYS A 19 1.44 -18.53 2.46
C LYS A 19 2.20 -19.29 1.38
N SER A 20 1.63 -19.37 0.17
CA SER A 20 2.19 -20.17 -0.92
C SER A 20 3.11 -19.38 -1.84
N THR A 21 3.11 -18.05 -1.74
CA THR A 21 3.99 -17.19 -2.55
C THR A 21 5.32 -16.94 -1.85
N SER A 22 6.41 -16.94 -2.61
CA SER A 22 7.73 -16.49 -2.15
C SER A 22 7.90 -14.96 -2.26
N SER A 23 7.01 -14.29 -3.01
CA SER A 23 7.01 -12.83 -3.18
C SER A 23 5.58 -12.29 -3.05
N PRO A 24 5.13 -11.93 -1.83
CA PRO A 24 3.82 -11.33 -1.60
C PRO A 24 3.62 -10.03 -2.39
N HIS A 25 4.66 -9.20 -2.50
CA HIS A 25 4.58 -7.96 -3.25
C HIS A 25 4.29 -8.19 -4.74
N SER A 26 5.02 -9.11 -5.39
CA SER A 26 4.82 -9.41 -6.81
C SER A 26 3.47 -10.08 -7.07
N LEU A 27 2.96 -10.89 -6.13
CA LEU A 27 1.58 -11.37 -6.19
C LEU A 27 0.60 -10.20 -6.20
N GLY A 28 0.83 -9.22 -5.33
CA GLY A 28 0.07 -7.97 -5.27
C GLY A 28 0.09 -7.21 -6.59
N GLU A 29 1.27 -7.01 -7.19
CA GLU A 29 1.40 -6.34 -8.50
C GLU A 29 0.63 -7.08 -9.59
N SER A 30 0.69 -8.42 -9.62
CA SER A 30 -0.06 -9.20 -10.60
C SER A 30 -1.57 -9.04 -10.46
N ILE A 31 -2.08 -8.92 -9.21
CA ILE A 31 -3.49 -8.63 -8.95
C ILE A 31 -3.80 -7.18 -9.37
N GLY A 32 -2.96 -6.23 -8.97
CA GLY A 32 -3.08 -4.81 -9.29
C GLY A 32 -3.16 -4.53 -10.78
N ASN A 33 -2.37 -5.21 -11.61
CA ASN A 33 -2.41 -5.05 -13.07
C ASN A 33 -3.77 -5.42 -13.67
N ARG A 34 -4.51 -6.36 -13.05
CA ARG A 34 -5.86 -6.73 -13.50
C ARG A 34 -6.94 -5.84 -12.87
N LEU A 35 -6.70 -5.36 -11.64
CA LEU A 35 -7.65 -4.59 -10.86
C LEU A 35 -7.62 -3.09 -11.19
N ALA A 36 -6.50 -2.58 -11.71
CA ALA A 36 -6.31 -1.15 -11.93
C ALA A 36 -7.34 -0.57 -12.92
N ASP A 37 -7.56 -1.23 -14.04
CA ASP A 37 -8.54 -0.77 -15.04
C ASP A 37 -9.96 -0.74 -14.46
N ASP A 38 -10.34 -1.79 -13.71
CA ASP A 38 -11.64 -1.86 -13.03
C ASP A 38 -11.81 -0.72 -12.03
N PHE A 39 -10.78 -0.46 -11.20
CA PHE A 39 -10.83 0.60 -10.21
C PHE A 39 -10.89 2.00 -10.84
N ILE A 40 -10.12 2.24 -11.91
CA ILE A 40 -10.12 3.52 -12.63
C ILE A 40 -11.47 3.76 -13.29
N LEU A 41 -12.06 2.73 -13.91
CA LEU A 41 -13.40 2.81 -14.49
C LEU A 41 -14.48 3.05 -13.43
N HIS A 42 -14.38 2.38 -12.28
CA HIS A 42 -15.32 2.55 -11.17
C HIS A 42 -15.29 3.97 -10.60
N THR A 43 -14.09 4.50 -10.36
CA THR A 43 -13.91 5.84 -9.76
C THR A 43 -14.07 6.98 -10.76
N GLY A 44 -13.96 6.72 -12.06
CA GLY A 44 -14.04 7.73 -13.12
C GLY A 44 -12.90 8.75 -13.08
N ILE A 45 -11.79 8.45 -12.38
CA ILE A 45 -10.65 9.35 -12.27
C ILE A 45 -9.95 9.45 -13.61
N SER A 46 -10.00 10.63 -14.22
CA SER A 46 -9.43 10.91 -15.54
C SER A 46 -8.14 11.75 -15.50
N ARG A 47 -7.73 12.21 -14.32
CA ARG A 47 -6.52 13.01 -14.11
C ARG A 47 -5.57 12.36 -13.13
N LYS A 48 -4.30 12.78 -13.16
CA LYS A 48 -3.34 12.44 -12.10
C LYS A 48 -3.74 13.07 -10.77
N LEU A 49 -3.57 12.30 -9.72
CA LEU A 49 -3.81 12.64 -8.33
C LEU A 49 -2.50 13.02 -7.65
N SER A 50 -2.59 13.95 -6.70
CA SER A 50 -1.55 14.10 -5.68
C SER A 50 -1.53 12.87 -4.76
N ILE A 51 -0.42 12.68 -4.02
CA ILE A 51 -0.32 11.57 -3.06
C ILE A 51 -1.43 11.66 -1.99
N ASP A 52 -1.77 12.86 -1.53
CA ASP A 52 -2.84 13.06 -0.54
C ASP A 52 -4.21 12.59 -1.07
N GLU A 53 -4.53 12.98 -2.30
CA GLU A 53 -5.73 12.55 -3.01
C GLU A 53 -5.73 11.04 -3.22
N LEU A 54 -4.60 10.44 -3.61
CA LEU A 54 -4.50 9.00 -3.77
C LEU A 54 -4.76 8.27 -2.44
N ILE A 55 -4.15 8.70 -1.33
CA ILE A 55 -4.40 8.09 -0.02
C ILE A 55 -5.88 8.21 0.35
N HIS A 56 -6.49 9.37 0.10
CA HIS A 56 -7.90 9.59 0.35
C HIS A 56 -8.79 8.66 -0.49
N THR A 57 -8.52 8.53 -1.78
CA THR A 57 -9.23 7.61 -2.69
C THR A 57 -9.04 6.15 -2.29
N VAL A 58 -7.85 5.76 -1.89
CA VAL A 58 -7.60 4.39 -1.41
C VAL A 58 -8.41 4.11 -0.13
N GLN A 59 -8.45 5.07 0.79
CA GLN A 59 -9.17 4.95 2.05
C GLN A 59 -10.69 4.85 1.87
N ASN A 60 -11.26 5.68 1.00
CA ASN A 60 -12.71 5.88 0.91
C ASN A 60 -13.37 5.15 -0.27
N ASP A 61 -12.62 4.81 -1.31
CA ASP A 61 -13.15 4.15 -2.50
C ASP A 61 -12.59 2.73 -2.63
N PHE A 62 -11.27 2.55 -2.63
CA PHE A 62 -10.66 1.23 -2.92
C PHE A 62 -11.02 0.15 -1.89
N PHE A 63 -10.65 0.33 -0.62
CA PHE A 63 -10.91 -0.68 0.40
C PHE A 63 -12.41 -0.87 0.68
N PRO A 64 -13.24 0.19 0.69
CA PRO A 64 -14.68 0.02 0.87
C PRO A 64 -15.32 -0.75 -0.27
N HIS A 65 -14.92 -0.49 -1.51
CA HIS A 65 -15.47 -1.14 -2.69
C HIS A 65 -15.12 -2.64 -2.73
N TYR A 66 -13.84 -2.99 -2.60
CA TYR A 66 -13.39 -4.37 -2.77
C TYR A 66 -13.47 -5.23 -1.51
N LEU A 67 -13.35 -4.62 -0.33
CA LEU A 67 -13.16 -5.33 0.93
C LEU A 67 -14.17 -4.95 2.00
N SER A 68 -15.13 -4.06 1.70
CA SER A 68 -16.11 -3.56 2.67
C SER A 68 -15.46 -3.07 3.97
N TYR A 69 -14.27 -2.49 3.86
CA TYR A 69 -13.44 -2.05 4.97
C TYR A 69 -12.89 -0.64 4.71
N SER A 70 -12.76 0.18 5.75
CA SER A 70 -12.14 1.52 5.62
C SER A 70 -10.95 1.60 6.57
N PRO A 71 -9.70 1.65 6.06
CA PRO A 71 -8.55 1.84 6.92
C PRO A 71 -8.56 3.22 7.57
N LYS A 72 -7.87 3.34 8.71
CA LYS A 72 -7.69 4.63 9.37
C LYS A 72 -6.48 5.34 8.78
N ARG A 73 -6.69 6.53 8.23
CA ARG A 73 -5.60 7.39 7.78
C ARG A 73 -5.00 8.18 8.93
N ARG A 74 -3.67 8.22 9.01
CA ARG A 74 -2.90 9.23 9.75
C ARG A 74 -1.78 9.71 8.84
N THR A 75 -1.73 11.00 8.57
CA THR A 75 -0.76 11.62 7.65
C THR A 75 -0.69 10.90 6.29
N ASN A 76 0.46 10.31 5.96
CA ASN A 76 0.76 9.57 4.73
C ASN A 76 0.67 8.05 4.92
N ARG A 77 0.03 7.58 6.01
CA ARG A 77 -0.09 6.17 6.36
C ARG A 77 -1.55 5.73 6.50
N LEU A 78 -1.80 4.48 6.12
CA LEU A 78 -3.07 3.78 6.35
C LEU A 78 -2.86 2.65 7.36
N TYR A 79 -3.68 2.64 8.39
CA TYR A 79 -3.65 1.69 9.50
C TYR A 79 -4.87 0.76 9.44
N PHE A 80 -4.62 -0.54 9.59
CA PHE A 80 -5.60 -1.60 9.37
C PHE A 80 -6.10 -2.22 10.68
N LYS A 81 -6.67 -1.41 11.57
CA LYS A 81 -7.19 -1.91 12.84
C LYS A 81 -8.46 -2.76 12.62
N ASN A 82 -8.52 -3.95 13.23
CA ASN A 82 -9.65 -4.88 13.15
C ASN A 82 -10.04 -5.27 11.72
N PHE A 83 -9.05 -5.42 10.82
CA PHE A 83 -9.33 -5.90 9.48
C PHE A 83 -9.29 -7.43 9.48
N ASP A 84 -10.45 -8.09 9.41
CA ASP A 84 -10.61 -9.56 9.58
C ASP A 84 -9.66 -10.40 8.72
N LEU A 85 -9.41 -9.94 7.50
CA LEU A 85 -8.48 -10.57 6.55
C LEU A 85 -7.03 -10.61 7.06
N LEU A 86 -6.64 -9.64 7.90
CA LEU A 86 -5.34 -9.57 8.54
C LEU A 86 -5.33 -10.22 9.94
N THR A 87 -6.45 -10.21 10.65
CA THR A 87 -6.57 -10.72 12.03
C THR A 87 -6.25 -12.22 12.12
N HIS A 88 -6.59 -13.00 11.10
CA HIS A 88 -6.35 -14.45 11.08
C HIS A 88 -5.03 -14.85 10.41
N ASN A 89 -4.25 -13.89 9.91
CA ASN A 89 -3.02 -14.17 9.20
C ASN A 89 -1.81 -14.10 10.15
N LYS A 90 -1.15 -15.25 10.37
CA LYS A 90 0.08 -15.32 11.17
C LYS A 90 1.20 -14.45 10.60
N ASN A 91 1.18 -14.15 9.29
CA ASN A 91 2.12 -13.24 8.66
C ASN A 91 1.40 -12.02 8.05
N ARG A 92 0.94 -11.15 8.94
CA ARG A 92 0.21 -9.93 8.58
C ARG A 92 1.03 -8.98 7.70
N LYS A 93 2.35 -8.98 7.84
CA LYS A 93 3.26 -8.20 6.99
C LYS A 93 3.13 -8.63 5.53
N ASP A 94 3.21 -9.94 5.25
CA ASP A 94 3.09 -10.45 3.87
C ASP A 94 1.74 -10.10 3.24
N ALA A 95 0.66 -10.16 4.02
CA ALA A 95 -0.67 -9.76 3.56
C ALA A 95 -0.72 -8.26 3.20
N LEU A 96 -0.12 -7.41 4.04
CA LEU A 96 0.04 -5.98 3.73
C LEU A 96 0.95 -5.75 2.52
N ASP A 97 1.98 -6.58 2.31
CA ASP A 97 2.87 -6.49 1.16
C ASP A 97 2.13 -6.80 -0.15
N VAL A 98 1.16 -7.72 -0.14
CA VAL A 98 0.24 -7.92 -1.27
C VAL A 98 -0.54 -6.62 -1.56
N PHE A 99 -1.13 -5.98 -0.54
CA PHE A 99 -1.84 -4.73 -0.75
C PHE A 99 -0.92 -3.59 -1.22
N ALA A 100 0.31 -3.51 -0.71
CA ALA A 100 1.30 -2.55 -1.20
C ALA A 100 1.59 -2.76 -2.69
N GLY A 101 1.74 -4.02 -3.14
CA GLY A 101 1.94 -4.34 -4.56
C GLY A 101 0.75 -3.94 -5.44
N ILE A 102 -0.48 -4.24 -5.00
CA ILE A 102 -1.70 -3.82 -5.71
C ILE A 102 -1.73 -2.30 -5.87
N LEU A 103 -1.53 -1.59 -4.76
CA LEU A 103 -1.64 -0.14 -4.72
C LEU A 103 -0.47 0.54 -5.43
N ASN A 104 0.71 -0.07 -5.53
CA ASN A 104 1.81 0.46 -6.34
C ASN A 104 1.43 0.49 -7.83
N VAL A 105 0.74 -0.53 -8.33
CA VAL A 105 0.27 -0.55 -9.73
C VAL A 105 -0.80 0.51 -9.96
N ILE A 106 -1.82 0.55 -9.09
CA ILE A 106 -2.89 1.57 -9.17
C ILE A 106 -2.29 2.97 -9.03
N GLY A 107 -1.38 3.13 -8.08
CA GLY A 107 -0.63 4.36 -7.83
C GLY A 107 0.15 4.80 -9.06
N ALA A 108 0.85 3.91 -9.75
CA ALA A 108 1.56 4.25 -11.00
C ALA A 108 0.62 4.73 -12.11
N CYS A 109 -0.61 4.20 -12.18
CA CYS A 109 -1.62 4.68 -13.12
C CYS A 109 -2.16 6.06 -12.73
N LEU A 110 -2.43 6.30 -11.45
CA LEU A 110 -3.19 7.46 -10.97
C LEU A 110 -2.36 8.59 -10.37
N CYS A 111 -1.13 8.35 -9.96
CA CYS A 111 -0.28 9.32 -9.26
C CYS A 111 1.14 9.24 -9.82
N ASP A 112 1.74 10.40 -10.08
CA ASP A 112 3.12 10.42 -10.56
C ASP A 112 4.07 10.11 -9.40
N ASP A 113 4.98 9.17 -9.63
CA ASP A 113 6.11 8.91 -8.74
C ASP A 113 5.73 8.48 -7.30
N VAL A 114 4.59 7.83 -7.08
CA VAL A 114 4.28 7.24 -5.76
C VAL A 114 5.00 5.90 -5.55
N HIS A 115 5.45 5.65 -4.32
CA HIS A 115 5.89 4.35 -3.84
C HIS A 115 5.20 4.01 -2.52
N ILE A 116 4.61 2.83 -2.46
CA ILE A 116 3.86 2.34 -1.30
C ILE A 116 4.58 1.13 -0.74
N LYS A 117 4.83 1.14 0.57
CA LYS A 117 5.50 0.03 1.27
C LYS A 117 4.87 -0.22 2.64
N VAL A 118 5.10 -1.43 3.14
CA VAL A 118 4.67 -1.81 4.48
C VAL A 118 5.67 -1.28 5.50
N GLU A 119 5.17 -0.64 6.54
CA GLU A 119 5.97 -0.20 7.69
C GLU A 119 5.38 -0.74 8.97
N SER A 120 6.22 -1.43 9.75
CA SER A 120 5.93 -1.84 11.11
C SER A 120 6.23 -0.69 12.06
N ASP A 121 5.20 -0.18 12.74
CA ASP A 121 5.39 0.61 13.96
C ASP A 121 5.32 -0.35 15.16
N ASP A 122 6.13 -0.13 16.19
CA ASP A 122 6.23 -1.00 17.39
C ASP A 122 4.90 -1.19 18.16
N ALA A 123 3.86 -0.42 17.83
CA ALA A 123 2.59 -0.36 18.55
C ALA A 123 1.36 -0.85 17.76
N ASP A 124 1.42 -0.91 16.43
CA ASP A 124 0.27 -1.23 15.56
C ASP A 124 0.80 -2.10 14.41
N ASP A 125 0.56 -3.43 14.49
CA ASP A 125 0.62 -4.54 13.52
C ASP A 125 0.84 -4.26 11.99
N GLY A 126 1.67 -3.30 11.60
CA GLY A 126 1.90 -2.87 10.22
C GLY A 126 0.92 -1.80 9.69
N SER A 127 1.46 -0.89 8.88
CA SER A 127 0.76 0.15 8.14
C SER A 127 1.21 0.19 6.68
N LEU A 128 0.41 0.79 5.80
CA LEU A 128 0.84 1.12 4.44
C LEU A 128 1.26 2.59 4.39
N ALA A 129 2.51 2.84 4.06
CA ALA A 129 3.08 4.17 3.97
C ALA A 129 3.28 4.59 2.50
N PHE A 130 2.87 5.81 2.19
CA PHE A 130 2.89 6.39 0.85
C PHE A 130 4.02 7.41 0.75
N TYR A 131 4.89 7.23 -0.22
CA TYR A 131 6.10 8.01 -0.45
C TYR A 131 6.11 8.62 -1.84
N ASP A 132 6.73 9.80 -1.94
CA ASP A 132 7.10 10.41 -3.20
C ASP A 132 8.50 9.92 -3.60
N LYS A 133 8.62 9.20 -4.72
CA LYS A 133 9.89 8.71 -5.28
C LYS A 133 10.84 9.86 -5.60
N LYS A 134 10.36 11.08 -5.85
CA LYS A 134 11.23 12.26 -6.04
C LYS A 134 11.95 12.65 -4.75
N ASN A 135 11.30 12.47 -3.60
CA ASN A 135 11.85 12.81 -2.30
C ASN A 135 12.71 11.69 -1.67
N GLU A 136 12.67 10.46 -2.19
CA GLU A 136 13.61 9.40 -1.79
C GLU A 136 15.06 9.70 -2.23
N LYS A 137 15.26 10.50 -3.30
CA LYS A 137 16.61 10.91 -3.74
C LYS A 137 17.28 11.98 -2.85
N VAL A 138 16.57 12.56 -1.88
CA VAL A 138 17.09 13.70 -1.08
C VAL A 138 17.66 13.26 0.28
N LYS A 139 17.79 11.96 0.56
CA LYS A 139 18.42 11.48 1.79
C LYS A 139 19.79 10.84 1.52
N PHE A 140 20.81 11.53 2.03
CA PHE A 140 22.21 11.14 2.26
C PHE A 140 23.21 11.30 1.10
N TYR A 141 23.50 12.55 0.73
CA TYR A 141 24.89 12.99 0.89
C TYR A 141 24.91 13.89 2.13
N ASP A 142 25.18 13.30 3.29
CA ASP A 142 25.92 14.07 4.29
C ASP A 142 27.21 14.47 3.56
N LEU A 143 27.29 15.74 3.20
CA LEU A 143 28.51 16.36 2.75
C LEU A 143 29.57 16.05 3.81
N GLU A 144 30.45 15.11 3.49
CA GLU A 144 31.78 15.05 4.06
C GLU A 144 32.33 16.48 4.02
N MET A 145 32.40 17.14 5.17
CA MET A 145 33.17 18.36 5.27
C MET A 145 34.65 17.96 5.29
N PRO A 146 35.47 18.38 4.32
CA PRO A 146 36.90 18.28 4.47
C PRO A 146 37.37 19.36 5.44
N ASP A 147 38.00 18.87 6.52
CA ASP A 147 39.16 19.36 7.26
C ASP A 147 39.55 20.85 7.19
N ASN A 148 39.88 21.43 8.35
CA ASN A 148 41.02 22.32 8.44
C ASN A 148 41.53 22.42 9.87
N GLY A 149 42.54 21.61 10.17
CA GLY A 149 43.47 21.90 11.24
C GLY A 149 44.13 23.27 11.05
N THR A 150 44.13 24.06 12.12
CA THR A 150 45.07 25.16 12.30
C THR A 150 45.75 25.01 13.65
N ARG A 151 47.02 24.59 13.58
CA ARG A 151 48.05 24.88 14.57
C ARG A 151 48.26 26.39 14.64
N THR A 152 48.27 26.93 15.85
CA THR A 152 49.27 27.88 16.37
C THR A 152 49.21 27.88 17.88
#